data_AF-A0A6N8G721-F1
#
_entry.id   AF-A0A6N8G721-F1
#
_cell.length_a   1.000
_cell.length_b   1.000
_cell.length_c   1.000
_cell.angle_alpha   90.00
_cell.angle_beta   90.00
_cell.angle_gamma   90.00
#
_symmetry.space_group_name_H-M   'P 1'
#
loop_
_entity.id
_entity.type
_entity.pdbx_description
1 polymer ?
#
loop_
_entity_poly.entity_id
_entity_poly.type
_entity_poly.pdbx_seq_one_letter_code
_entity_poly.pdbx_strand_id
1 'polypeptide(L)'
;MRCSSDQFAKRFATEIQQYHPLLVPGLLQTEEYAKATIRAGNRTVSADELAARAAERVERQQVLQREPDPPFLLVVICETVLQRPLGSVQIMRKQLEHLHKASYWDNVEILVVPHPTWNHPGLDGGFRLLRLPGAGTVLYLETRATGGIFIDSATVDEHVSLLGDLRGAALPPDQSRTLIERARGEFS
;
A
#
# COMPACT_ATOMS: atom_id res chain seq x y z
N MET A 1 15.73 20.93 1.62
CA MET A 1 15.31 19.71 0.90
C MET A 1 15.26 18.57 1.94
N ARG A 2 14.12 18.35 2.59
CA ARG A 2 13.98 17.26 3.58
C ARG A 2 13.52 16.03 2.82
N CYS A 3 14.45 15.16 2.43
CA CYS A 3 14.06 13.80 2.07
C CYS A 3 13.52 13.15 3.35
N SER A 4 12.24 12.79 3.37
CA SER A 4 11.66 12.05 4.50
C SER A 4 12.41 10.73 4.63
N SER A 5 12.75 10.32 5.86
CA SER A 5 13.49 9.07 6.11
C SER A 5 12.82 7.85 5.49
N ASP A 6 11.48 7.86 5.36
CA ASP A 6 10.68 6.87 4.61
C ASP A 6 11.05 6.78 3.12
N GLN A 7 11.20 7.92 2.47
CA GLN A 7 11.52 7.98 1.04
C GLN A 7 12.94 7.49 0.77
N PHE A 8 13.87 7.82 1.66
CA PHE A 8 15.22 7.27 1.64
C PHE A 8 15.19 5.75 1.81
N ALA A 9 14.56 5.25 2.89
CA ALA A 9 14.50 3.81 3.16
C ALA A 9 13.87 3.02 2.01
N LYS A 10 12.74 3.49 1.45
CA LYS A 10 12.11 2.85 0.28
C LYS A 10 13.02 2.83 -0.94
N ARG A 11 13.75 3.92 -1.21
CA ARG A 11 14.65 4.03 -2.36
C ARG A 11 15.78 3.00 -2.32
N PHE A 12 16.20 2.56 -1.15
CA PHE A 12 17.27 1.56 -1.00
C PHE A 12 16.77 0.17 -0.61
N ALA A 13 15.47 0.01 -0.38
CA ALA A 13 14.89 -1.28 -0.07
C ALA A 13 15.05 -2.26 -1.24
N THR A 14 15.25 -3.53 -0.88
CA THR A 14 15.21 -4.69 -1.79
C THR A 14 13.87 -5.41 -1.71
N GLU A 15 13.20 -5.29 -0.56
CA GLU A 15 11.86 -5.81 -0.33
C GLU A 15 11.05 -4.75 0.43
N ILE A 16 9.81 -4.54 0.00
CA ILE A 16 8.85 -3.65 0.62
C ILE A 16 7.61 -4.49 0.91
N GLN A 17 7.28 -4.68 2.18
CA GLN A 17 6.08 -5.41 2.58
C GLN A 17 5.13 -4.44 3.28
N GLN A 18 3.86 -4.42 2.92
CA GLN A 18 2.91 -3.44 3.43
C GLN A 18 1.59 -4.10 3.79
N TYR A 19 1.02 -3.65 4.89
CA TYR A 19 -0.37 -3.94 5.23
C TYR A 19 -1.18 -2.65 5.25
N HIS A 20 -2.31 -2.63 4.54
CA HIS A 20 -3.17 -1.47 4.43
C HIS A 20 -4.66 -1.86 4.61
N PRO A 21 -5.26 -1.61 5.78
CA PRO A 21 -6.65 -2.03 6.05
C PRO A 21 -7.72 -1.17 5.36
N LEU A 22 -7.39 0.07 4.99
CA LEU A 22 -8.39 1.10 4.77
C LEU A 22 -8.31 1.81 3.41
N LEU A 23 -7.16 1.77 2.76
CA LEU A 23 -6.88 2.50 1.52
C LEU A 23 -5.91 1.69 0.67
N VAL A 24 -5.96 1.87 -0.65
CA VAL A 24 -4.94 1.32 -1.54
C VAL A 24 -3.57 1.88 -1.13
N PRO A 25 -2.50 1.07 -1.04
CA PRO A 25 -1.17 1.57 -0.69
C PRO A 25 -0.67 2.58 -1.72
N GLY A 26 0.04 3.62 -1.27
CA GLY A 26 0.49 4.72 -2.12
C GLY A 26 1.32 4.30 -3.33
N LEU A 27 2.07 3.20 -3.23
CA LEU A 27 2.88 2.64 -4.33
C LEU A 27 2.03 2.04 -5.47
N LEU A 28 0.73 1.84 -5.23
CA LEU A 28 -0.21 1.27 -6.18
C LEU A 28 -1.41 2.20 -6.44
N GLN A 29 -1.30 3.51 -6.13
CA GLN A 29 -2.39 4.48 -6.35
C GLN A 29 -2.32 5.13 -7.73
N THR A 30 -3.42 5.17 -8.45
CA THR A 30 -3.58 6.12 -9.57
C THR A 30 -3.51 7.56 -9.05
N GLU A 31 -3.11 8.50 -9.90
CA GLU A 31 -3.02 9.92 -9.52
C GLU A 31 -4.38 10.45 -9.04
N GLU A 32 -5.47 10.10 -9.73
CA GLU A 32 -6.82 10.53 -9.36
C GLU A 32 -7.27 9.95 -8.01
N TYR A 33 -6.95 8.68 -7.73
CA TYR A 33 -7.23 8.08 -6.42
C TYR A 33 -6.40 8.74 -5.30
N ALA A 34 -5.13 9.04 -5.58
CA ALA A 34 -4.27 9.76 -4.64
C ALA A 34 -4.85 11.15 -4.32
N LYS A 35 -5.30 11.91 -5.33
CA LYS A 35 -5.99 13.18 -5.15
C LYS A 35 -7.26 13.03 -4.31
N ALA A 36 -8.11 12.05 -4.63
CA ALA A 36 -9.33 11.78 -3.88
C ALA A 36 -9.04 11.45 -2.41
N THR A 37 -8.01 10.65 -2.14
CA THR A 37 -7.54 10.31 -0.78
C THR A 37 -7.08 11.55 -0.02
N ILE A 38 -6.22 12.37 -0.62
CA ILE A 38 -5.68 13.58 0.03
C ILE A 38 -6.81 14.55 0.38
N ARG A 39 -7.75 14.77 -0.56
CA ARG A 39 -8.89 15.67 -0.34
C ARG A 39 -9.89 15.12 0.69
N ALA A 40 -10.08 13.81 0.77
CA ALA A 40 -10.88 13.18 1.82
C ALA A 40 -10.27 13.39 3.22
N GLY A 41 -8.93 13.30 3.33
CA GLY A 41 -8.21 13.54 4.58
C GLY A 41 -8.01 15.02 4.94
N ASN A 42 -8.09 15.93 3.98
CA ASN A 42 -7.94 17.37 4.17
C ASN A 42 -8.88 18.15 3.23
N ARG A 43 -10.06 18.53 3.73
CA ARG A 43 -11.07 19.23 2.93
C ARG A 43 -10.64 20.62 2.45
N THR A 44 -9.70 21.26 3.15
CA THR A 44 -9.25 22.62 2.86
C THR A 44 -7.97 22.67 2.03
N VAL A 45 -7.48 21.53 1.53
CA VAL A 45 -6.29 21.47 0.65
C VAL A 45 -6.54 22.28 -0.63
N SER A 46 -5.58 23.12 -1.01
CA SER A 46 -5.63 23.89 -2.25
C SER A 46 -5.45 22.98 -3.47
N ALA A 47 -5.84 23.45 -4.66
CA ALA A 47 -5.66 22.70 -5.89
C ALA A 47 -4.18 22.44 -6.20
N ASP A 48 -3.32 23.43 -6.00
CA ASP A 48 -1.88 23.33 -6.26
C ASP A 48 -1.20 22.36 -5.30
N GLU A 49 -1.54 22.43 -4.01
CA GLU A 49 -1.02 21.51 -3.00
C GLU A 49 -1.50 20.07 -3.25
N LEU A 50 -2.75 19.90 -3.67
CA LEU A 50 -3.32 18.61 -4.03
C LEU A 50 -2.57 17.99 -5.21
N ALA A 51 -2.30 18.77 -6.26
CA ALA A 51 -1.55 18.32 -7.42
C ALA A 51 -0.10 17.96 -7.05
N ALA A 52 0.59 18.81 -6.29
CA ALA A 52 1.96 18.56 -5.86
C ALA A 52 2.09 17.28 -5.02
N ARG A 53 1.21 17.10 -4.02
CA ARG A 53 1.21 15.90 -3.16
C ARG A 53 0.84 14.63 -3.92
N ALA A 54 -0.06 14.72 -4.90
CA ALA A 54 -0.40 13.59 -5.75
C ALA A 54 0.77 13.20 -6.67
N ALA A 55 1.43 14.19 -7.27
CA ALA A 55 2.62 13.97 -8.09
C ALA A 55 3.74 13.28 -7.29
N GLU A 56 4.00 13.71 -6.06
CA GLU A 56 4.98 13.06 -5.17
C GLU A 56 4.61 11.60 -4.84
N ARG A 57 3.31 11.28 -4.73
CA ARG A 57 2.87 9.89 -4.55
C ARG A 57 3.12 9.03 -5.78
N VAL A 58 2.85 9.56 -6.97
CA VAL A 58 3.05 8.84 -8.24
C VAL A 58 4.54 8.70 -8.56
N GLU A 59 5.35 9.73 -8.33
CA GLU A 59 6.81 9.67 -8.52
C GLU A 59 7.44 8.55 -7.67
N ARG A 60 6.94 8.34 -6.44
CA ARG A 60 7.40 7.23 -5.59
C ARG A 60 7.15 5.85 -6.18
N GLN A 61 6.19 5.68 -7.08
CA GLN A 61 5.90 4.39 -7.73
C GLN A 61 6.99 3.96 -8.69
N GLN A 62 7.76 4.92 -9.21
CA GLN A 62 8.91 4.64 -10.08
C GLN A 62 9.93 3.74 -9.41
N VAL A 63 9.96 3.67 -8.07
CA VAL A 63 10.82 2.73 -7.34
C VAL A 63 10.55 1.28 -7.75
N LEU A 64 9.32 0.91 -8.09
CA LEU A 64 8.94 -0.46 -8.48
C LEU A 64 9.38 -0.83 -9.89
N GLN A 65 9.76 0.15 -10.71
CA GLN A 65 10.17 -0.02 -12.10
C GLN A 65 11.62 0.41 -12.32
N ARG A 66 12.40 0.59 -11.24
CA ARG A 66 13.81 0.95 -11.35
C ARG A 66 14.60 -0.24 -11.92
N GLU A 67 15.55 0.06 -12.78
CA GLU A 67 16.50 -0.91 -13.34
C GLU A 67 17.88 -0.77 -12.66
N PRO A 68 18.68 -1.85 -12.53
CA PRO A 68 18.37 -3.23 -12.95
C PRO A 68 17.60 -4.05 -11.89
N ASP A 69 17.54 -3.57 -10.65
CA ASP A 69 17.04 -4.36 -9.51
C ASP A 69 15.84 -3.67 -8.83
N PRO A 70 14.62 -3.79 -9.37
CA PRO A 70 13.43 -3.28 -8.70
C PRO A 70 13.19 -4.03 -7.39
N PRO A 71 12.68 -3.36 -6.34
CA PRO A 71 12.34 -4.04 -5.11
C PRO A 71 11.16 -4.99 -5.33
N PHE A 72 11.14 -6.09 -4.59
CA PHE A 72 9.94 -6.91 -4.46
C PHE A 72 8.93 -6.19 -3.56
N LEU A 73 7.68 -6.09 -3.99
CA LEU A 73 6.59 -5.48 -3.26
C LEU A 73 5.56 -6.54 -2.88
N LEU A 74 5.38 -6.79 -1.58
CA LEU A 74 4.26 -7.53 -1.04
C LEU A 74 3.26 -6.57 -0.42
N VAL A 75 2.00 -6.67 -0.82
CA VAL A 75 0.91 -5.90 -0.23
C VAL A 75 -0.17 -6.85 0.26
N VAL A 76 -0.55 -6.70 1.52
CA VAL A 76 -1.78 -7.24 2.07
C VAL A 76 -2.79 -6.11 2.28
N ILE A 77 -3.98 -6.23 1.70
CA ILE A 77 -5.10 -5.30 1.90
C ILE A 77 -6.34 -6.03 2.42
N CYS A 78 -7.21 -5.33 3.13
CA CYS A 78 -8.54 -5.86 3.42
C CYS A 78 -9.46 -5.69 2.21
N GLU A 79 -10.42 -6.59 2.01
CA GLU A 79 -11.41 -6.50 0.94
C GLU A 79 -12.20 -5.17 0.98
N THR A 80 -12.39 -4.59 2.16
CA THR A 80 -12.99 -3.25 2.33
C THR A 80 -12.27 -2.16 1.53
N VAL A 81 -10.96 -2.29 1.29
CA VAL A 81 -10.19 -1.37 0.44
C VAL A 81 -10.72 -1.33 -0.99
N LEU A 82 -11.20 -2.47 -1.49
CA LEU A 82 -11.71 -2.60 -2.84
C LEU A 82 -13.11 -2.02 -2.99
N GLN A 83 -13.92 -2.05 -1.93
CA GLN A 83 -15.33 -1.65 -1.94
C GLN A 83 -15.57 -0.23 -1.45
N ARG A 84 -14.67 0.34 -0.65
CA ARG A 84 -14.89 1.65 -0.02
C ARG A 84 -14.94 2.76 -1.08
N PRO A 85 -16.08 3.44 -1.27
CA PRO A 85 -16.19 4.48 -2.28
C PRO A 85 -15.24 5.66 -1.96
N LEU A 86 -14.44 6.04 -2.95
CA LEU A 86 -13.54 7.19 -2.86
C LEU A 86 -13.47 7.93 -4.19
N GLY A 87 -13.70 9.25 -4.16
CA GLY A 87 -13.80 10.03 -5.39
C GLY A 87 -15.07 9.69 -6.16
N SER A 88 -14.95 9.36 -7.44
CA SER A 88 -16.06 8.92 -8.28
C SER A 88 -15.97 7.43 -8.63
N VAL A 89 -17.06 6.86 -9.14
CA VAL A 89 -17.11 5.50 -9.67
C VAL A 89 -16.00 5.27 -10.71
N GLN A 90 -15.77 6.23 -11.60
CA GLN A 90 -14.70 6.15 -12.61
C GLN A 90 -13.30 6.12 -11.98
N ILE A 91 -13.07 6.87 -10.90
CA ILE A 91 -11.78 6.85 -10.17
C ILE A 91 -11.56 5.48 -9.54
N MET A 92 -12.57 4.94 -8.85
CA MET A 92 -12.48 3.61 -8.24
C MET A 92 -12.25 2.52 -9.28
N ARG A 93 -13.00 2.55 -10.39
CA ARG A 93 -12.84 1.58 -11.48
C ARG A 93 -11.42 1.62 -12.07
N LYS A 94 -10.87 2.80 -12.35
CA LYS A 94 -9.48 2.96 -12.83
C LYS A 94 -8.47 2.47 -11.80
N GLN A 95 -8.70 2.75 -10.51
CA GLN A 95 -7.83 2.30 -9.43
C GLN A 95 -7.80 0.77 -9.32
N LEU A 96 -8.96 0.12 -9.39
CA LEU A 96 -9.07 -1.34 -9.32
C LEU A 96 -8.48 -2.00 -10.58
N GLU A 97 -8.65 -1.39 -11.76
CA GLU A 97 -7.98 -1.81 -12.99
C GLU A 97 -6.45 -1.73 -12.85
N HIS A 98 -5.93 -0.67 -12.24
CA HIS A 98 -4.50 -0.54 -11.98
C HIS A 98 -3.99 -1.62 -11.00
N LEU A 99 -4.72 -1.91 -9.93
CA LEU A 99 -4.37 -3.02 -9.01
C LEU A 99 -4.37 -4.37 -9.71
N HIS A 100 -5.39 -4.63 -10.54
CA HIS A 100 -5.46 -5.86 -11.31
C HIS A 100 -4.26 -5.99 -12.24
N LYS A 101 -3.88 -4.93 -12.97
CA LYS A 101 -2.68 -4.94 -13.83
C LYS A 101 -1.38 -5.12 -13.04
N ALA A 102 -1.22 -4.40 -11.92
CA ALA A 102 -0.02 -4.47 -11.09
C ALA A 102 0.18 -5.86 -10.46
N SER A 103 -0.90 -6.60 -10.19
CA SER A 103 -0.84 -7.96 -9.66
C SER A 103 -0.26 -9.02 -10.61
N TYR A 104 0.07 -8.62 -11.85
CA TYR A 104 0.79 -9.44 -12.83
C TYR A 104 2.25 -9.01 -13.02
N TRP A 105 2.74 -8.00 -12.31
CA TRP A 105 4.16 -7.63 -12.37
C TRP A 105 4.99 -8.65 -11.61
N ASP A 106 6.14 -9.04 -12.16
CA ASP A 106 7.00 -10.09 -11.59
C ASP A 106 7.52 -9.76 -10.18
N ASN A 107 7.58 -8.47 -9.84
CA ASN A 107 8.05 -7.98 -8.55
C ASN A 107 6.91 -7.51 -7.61
N VAL A 108 5.64 -7.82 -7.90
CA VAL A 108 4.49 -7.38 -7.09
C VAL A 108 3.58 -8.55 -6.73
N GLU A 109 3.34 -8.73 -5.43
CA GLU A 109 2.34 -9.66 -4.89
C GLU A 109 1.26 -8.87 -4.12
N ILE A 110 0.00 -9.06 -4.51
CA ILE A 110 -1.16 -8.43 -3.86
C ILE A 110 -2.05 -9.52 -3.29
N LEU A 111 -2.23 -9.50 -1.97
CA LEU A 111 -3.08 -10.42 -1.23
C LEU A 111 -4.24 -9.66 -0.60
N VAL A 112 -5.43 -10.25 -0.64
CA VAL A 112 -6.65 -9.66 -0.07
C VAL A 112 -7.14 -10.51 1.09
N VAL A 113 -7.27 -9.90 2.26
CA VAL A 113 -7.97 -10.50 3.41
C VAL A 113 -9.47 -10.31 3.20
N PRO A 114 -10.25 -11.40 3.03
CA PRO A 114 -11.65 -11.31 2.68
C PRO A 114 -12.51 -10.94 3.91
N HIS A 115 -13.70 -10.36 3.70
CA HIS A 115 -14.60 -9.95 4.79
C HIS A 115 -14.98 -11.05 5.81
N PRO A 116 -15.24 -12.32 5.42
CA PRO A 116 -15.64 -13.35 6.38
C PRO A 116 -14.51 -13.86 7.28
N THR A 117 -13.30 -13.28 7.21
CA THR A 117 -12.18 -13.65 8.09
C THR A 117 -12.51 -13.34 9.54
N TRP A 118 -12.69 -14.39 10.34
CA TRP A 118 -12.82 -14.29 11.79
C TRP A 118 -11.46 -14.01 12.44
N ASN A 119 -11.46 -13.24 13.53
CA ASN A 119 -10.26 -12.84 14.28
C ASN A 119 -9.20 -12.17 13.39
N HIS A 120 -9.61 -11.17 12.60
CA HIS A 120 -8.69 -10.44 11.72
C HIS A 120 -7.50 -9.88 12.52
N PRO A 121 -6.24 -10.24 12.20
CA PRO A 121 -5.10 -9.90 13.07
C PRO A 121 -4.65 -8.43 12.92
N GLY A 122 -4.83 -7.82 11.76
CA GLY A 122 -4.40 -6.43 11.49
C GLY A 122 -5.40 -5.33 11.85
N LEU A 123 -6.11 -5.42 12.98
CA LEU A 123 -7.06 -4.36 13.36
C LEU A 123 -6.38 -3.09 13.90
N ASP A 124 -5.13 -3.18 14.32
CA ASP A 124 -4.38 -2.08 14.94
C ASP A 124 -3.81 -1.05 13.96
N GLY A 125 -3.99 -1.28 12.65
CA GLY A 125 -3.64 -0.33 11.60
C GLY A 125 -2.61 -0.85 10.60
N GLY A 126 -2.30 0.00 9.63
CA GLY A 126 -1.35 -0.33 8.56
C GLY A 126 0.10 -0.08 8.97
N PHE A 127 1.01 -0.86 8.39
CA PHE A 127 2.44 -0.76 8.62
C PHE A 127 3.23 -1.13 7.36
N ARG A 128 4.53 -0.87 7.36
CA ARG A 128 5.45 -1.29 6.31
C ARG A 128 6.72 -1.89 6.90
N LEU A 129 7.17 -3.00 6.35
CA LEU A 129 8.49 -3.56 6.60
C LEU A 129 9.35 -3.32 5.36
N LEU A 130 10.56 -2.77 5.57
CA LEU A 130 11.49 -2.44 4.50
C LEU A 130 12.78 -3.22 4.72
N ARG A 131 13.14 -4.09 3.78
CA ARG A 131 14.42 -4.81 3.81
C ARG A 131 15.50 -3.97 3.16
N LEU A 132 16.45 -3.50 3.95
CA LEU A 132 17.56 -2.66 3.51
C LEU A 132 18.85 -3.49 3.39
N PRO A 133 19.57 -3.41 2.25
CA PRO A 133 20.88 -4.04 2.10
C PRO A 133 21.83 -3.66 3.24
N GLY A 134 22.40 -4.65 3.92
CA GLY A 134 23.38 -4.45 5.00
C GLY A 134 22.82 -3.93 6.34
N ALA A 135 21.58 -3.45 6.38
CA ALA A 135 20.95 -2.90 7.60
C ALA A 135 19.78 -3.76 8.14
N GLY A 136 19.37 -4.80 7.42
CA GLY A 136 18.30 -5.70 7.84
C GLY A 136 16.90 -5.13 7.55
N THR A 137 15.91 -5.63 8.27
CA THR A 137 14.51 -5.19 8.14
C THR A 137 14.24 -4.04 9.11
N VAL A 138 13.62 -2.98 8.62
CA VAL A 138 13.13 -1.87 9.45
C VAL A 138 11.62 -1.76 9.35
N LEU A 139 10.98 -1.36 10.44
CA LEU A 139 9.55 -1.10 10.50
C LEU A 139 9.30 0.39 10.26
N TYR A 140 8.27 0.70 9.47
CA TYR A 140 7.76 2.04 9.30
C TYR A 140 6.29 2.10 9.66
N LEU A 141 5.97 2.97 10.63
CA LEU A 141 4.62 3.27 11.07
C LEU A 141 4.27 4.70 10.67
N GLU A 142 3.08 4.89 10.11
CA GLU A 142 2.59 6.19 9.65
C GLU A 142 1.24 6.48 10.29
N THR A 143 1.15 7.61 10.97
CA THR A 143 -0.09 8.19 11.47
C THR A 143 -0.41 9.46 10.71
N ARG A 144 -1.59 10.05 10.98
CA ARG A 144 -1.96 11.35 10.41
C ARG A 144 -0.98 12.47 10.80
N ALA A 145 -0.39 12.40 11.99
CA ALA A 145 0.42 13.49 12.56
C ALA A 145 1.93 13.26 12.37
N THR A 146 2.37 12.00 12.43
CA THR A 146 3.78 11.62 12.44
C THR A 146 3.99 10.31 11.71
N GLY A 147 5.19 10.11 11.16
CA GLY A 147 5.65 8.80 10.71
C GLY A 147 7.06 8.56 11.25
N GLY A 148 7.36 7.30 11.58
CA GLY A 148 8.62 6.94 12.23
C GLY A 148 9.18 5.63 11.69
N ILE A 149 10.52 5.58 11.58
CA ILE A 149 11.25 4.33 11.35
C ILE A 149 11.61 3.76 12.72
N PHE A 150 11.31 2.49 12.91
CA PHE A 150 11.62 1.69 14.08
C PHE A 150 12.63 0.60 13.65
N ILE A 151 13.69 0.47 14.43
CA ILE A 151 14.82 -0.44 14.17
C ILE A 151 15.05 -1.41 15.34
N ASP A 152 14.27 -1.29 16.41
CA ASP A 152 14.37 -2.21 17.54
C ASP A 152 13.84 -3.59 17.13
N SER A 153 14.64 -4.63 17.38
CA SER A 153 14.35 -5.96 16.86
C SER A 153 13.04 -6.53 17.39
N ALA A 154 12.72 -6.30 18.67
CA ALA A 154 11.49 -6.82 19.27
C ALA A 154 10.22 -6.31 18.56
N THR A 155 10.11 -4.99 18.32
CA THR A 155 8.94 -4.43 17.62
C THR A 155 8.93 -4.83 16.15
N VAL A 156 10.10 -4.90 15.49
CA VAL A 156 10.19 -5.35 14.09
C VAL A 156 9.74 -6.81 13.96
N ASP A 157 10.18 -7.70 14.84
CA ASP A 157 9.87 -9.13 14.82
C ASP A 157 8.38 -9.40 15.12
N GLU A 158 7.76 -8.60 15.99
CA GLU A 158 6.32 -8.63 16.22
C GLU A 158 5.54 -8.30 14.94
N HIS A 159 5.97 -7.28 14.19
CA HIS A 159 5.31 -6.90 12.93
C HIS A 159 5.58 -7.87 11.79
N VAL A 160 6.75 -8.51 11.79
CA VAL A 160 7.05 -9.63 10.88
C VAL A 160 6.10 -10.81 11.15
N SER A 161 5.87 -11.13 12.42
CA SER A 161 4.94 -12.19 12.83
C SER A 161 3.50 -11.84 12.45
N LEU A 162 3.07 -10.61 12.73
CA LEU A 162 1.76 -10.09 12.33
C LEU A 162 1.55 -10.14 10.80
N LEU A 163 2.57 -9.81 10.02
CA LEU A 163 2.50 -9.96 8.56
C LEU A 163 2.33 -11.43 8.16
N GLY A 164 2.99 -12.36 8.84
CA GLY A 164 2.80 -13.80 8.66
C GLY A 164 1.34 -14.22 8.88
N ASP A 165 0.73 -13.77 9.97
CA ASP A 165 -0.68 -14.04 10.29
C ASP A 165 -1.63 -13.45 9.24
N LEU A 166 -1.36 -12.21 8.82
CA LEU A 166 -2.12 -11.54 7.76
C LEU A 166 -2.05 -12.28 6.42
N ARG A 167 -0.89 -12.82 6.06
CA ARG A 167 -0.74 -13.65 4.85
C ARG A 167 -1.50 -14.97 4.98
N GLY A 168 -1.46 -15.60 6.15
CA GLY A 168 -2.22 -16.82 6.43
C GLY A 168 -3.73 -16.61 6.35
N ALA A 169 -4.22 -15.41 6.67
CA ALA A 169 -5.62 -15.03 6.57
C ALA A 169 -6.04 -14.51 5.18
N ALA A 170 -5.10 -14.18 4.30
CA ALA A 170 -5.37 -13.62 2.99
C ALA A 170 -5.62 -14.70 1.93
N LEU A 171 -6.37 -14.35 0.90
CA LEU A 171 -6.54 -15.19 -0.29
C LEU A 171 -5.21 -15.31 -1.06
N PRO A 172 -4.94 -16.45 -1.72
CA PRO A 172 -3.79 -16.58 -2.61
C PRO A 172 -3.87 -15.59 -3.79
N PRO A 173 -2.75 -15.31 -4.48
CA PRO A 173 -2.67 -14.24 -5.48
C PRO A 173 -3.73 -14.33 -6.60
N ASP A 174 -4.06 -15.52 -7.09
CA ASP A 174 -5.06 -15.77 -8.13
C ASP A 174 -6.50 -15.47 -7.67
N GLN A 175 -6.83 -15.86 -6.45
CA GLN A 175 -8.13 -15.56 -5.85
C GLN A 175 -8.25 -14.08 -5.46
N SER A 176 -7.17 -13.48 -4.97
CA SER A 176 -7.06 -12.04 -4.73
C SER A 176 -7.30 -11.25 -6.02
N ARG A 177 -6.70 -11.67 -7.15
CA ARG A 177 -6.95 -11.09 -8.47
C ARG A 177 -8.41 -11.17 -8.90
N THR A 178 -9.02 -12.33 -8.69
CA THR A 178 -10.43 -12.57 -9.00
C THR A 178 -11.34 -11.62 -8.19
N LEU A 179 -11.03 -11.43 -6.91
CA LEU A 179 -11.78 -10.53 -6.04
C LEU A 179 -11.62 -9.05 -6.43
N ILE A 180 -10.40 -8.64 -6.81
CA ILE A 180 -10.13 -7.28 -7.35
C ILE A 180 -10.94 -7.05 -8.63
N GLU A 181 -10.95 -8.01 -9.55
CA GLU A 181 -11.68 -7.91 -10.81
C GLU A 181 -13.19 -7.88 -10.61
N ARG A 182 -13.71 -8.69 -9.67
CA ARG A 182 -15.12 -8.64 -9.26
C ARG A 182 -15.48 -7.25 -8.71
N ALA A 183 -14.71 -6.73 -7.76
CA ALA A 183 -14.95 -5.42 -7.18
C ALA A 183 -14.93 -4.33 -8.26
N ARG A 184 -14.04 -4.42 -9.26
CA ARG A 184 -14.00 -3.50 -10.41
C ARG A 184 -15.32 -3.50 -11.20
N GLY A 185 -15.94 -4.66 -11.35
CA GLY A 185 -17.24 -4.82 -12.02
C GLY A 185 -18.41 -4.19 -11.26
N GLU A 186 -18.31 -4.04 -9.94
CA GLU A 186 -19.32 -3.39 -9.09
C GLU A 186 -19.29 -1.84 -9.23
N PHE A 187 -18.20 -1.27 -9.73
CA PHE A 187 -18.07 0.15 -10.09
C PHE A 187 -18.40 0.42 -11.56
N SER A 188 -19.62 0.05 -11.98
CA SER A 188 -20.18 0.25 -13.32
C SER A 188 -20.92 1.58 -13.47
#